data_AF-A0A542XML1-F1
#
_entry.id   AF-A0A542XML1-F1
#
_cell.length_a   1.000
_cell.length_b   1.000
_cell.length_c   1.000
_cell.angle_alpha   90.00
_cell.angle_beta   90.00
_cell.angle_gamma   90.00
#
_symmetry.space_group_name_H-M   'P 1'
#
loop_
_entity.id
_entity.type
_entity.pdbx_description
1 polymer ?
#
loop_
_entity_poly.entity_id
_entity_poly.type
_entity_poly.pdbx_seq_one_letter_code
_entity_poly.pdbx_strand_id
1 'polypeptide(L)'
;MTRGYTHAKATQHSGPVCGADDGPVTRVSEDPLQIDCPDCPDLVWIEELPNDATAGDPQIIEVLRDVTRGHMRKVDGVIVDGTTAAAILTVYDVMKPPTRAKFLALDIDKMATVAWRLLRPHM
;
A
#
# COMPACT_ATOMS: atom_id res chain seq x y z
N MET A 1 -2.07 -15.45 20.47
CA MET A 1 -2.29 -14.98 19.09
C MET A 1 -0.92 -14.82 18.45
N THR A 2 -0.59 -15.69 17.49
CA THR A 2 0.63 -15.59 16.70
C THR A 2 0.47 -14.40 15.76
N ARG A 3 1.47 -13.51 15.68
CA ARG A 3 1.45 -12.42 14.69
C ARG A 3 1.71 -13.04 13.32
N GLY A 4 0.87 -12.74 12.34
CA GLY A 4 1.17 -12.99 10.94
C GLY A 4 2.16 -11.94 10.45
N TYR A 5 3.13 -12.35 9.63
CA TYR A 5 4.06 -11.43 8.99
C TYR A 5 3.89 -11.56 7.48
N THR A 6 3.79 -10.42 6.80
CA THR A 6 3.63 -10.33 5.37
C THR A 6 4.88 -9.70 4.79
N HIS A 7 5.41 -10.22 3.69
CA HIS A 7 6.64 -9.71 3.08
C HIS A 7 6.33 -8.82 1.87
N ALA A 8 7.08 -7.74 1.68
CA ALA A 8 6.88 -6.89 0.52
C ALA A 8 7.50 -7.54 -0.73
N LYS A 9 6.67 -8.26 -1.52
CA LYS A 9 6.93 -8.88 -2.86
C LYS A 9 8.14 -9.84 -2.95
N ALA A 10 8.05 -10.85 -3.82
CA ALA A 10 9.19 -11.64 -4.28
C ALA A 10 9.37 -11.41 -5.78
N THR A 11 10.62 -11.39 -6.26
CA THR A 11 10.96 -11.11 -7.67
C THR A 11 10.35 -12.11 -8.65
N GLN A 12 10.05 -13.33 -8.19
CA GLN A 12 9.49 -14.40 -9.02
C GLN A 12 7.96 -14.50 -8.98
N HIS A 13 7.27 -13.63 -8.21
CA HIS A 13 5.81 -13.66 -8.11
C HIS A 13 5.19 -12.45 -8.81
N SER A 14 4.50 -12.68 -9.94
CA SER A 14 3.77 -11.64 -10.68
C SER A 14 2.47 -11.20 -10.01
N GLY A 15 2.15 -11.83 -8.87
CA GLY A 15 0.99 -11.52 -8.06
C GLY A 15 1.35 -10.64 -6.86
N PRO A 16 0.37 -9.94 -6.32
CA PRO A 16 0.57 -9.07 -5.19
C PRO A 16 0.87 -9.91 -3.92
N VAL A 17 1.92 -9.49 -3.20
CA VAL A 17 2.49 -10.00 -1.92
C VAL A 17 2.03 -11.39 -1.41
N CYS A 18 2.99 -12.31 -1.21
CA CYS A 18 2.74 -13.57 -0.49
C CYS A 18 2.59 -13.37 1.02
N GLY A 19 1.68 -14.12 1.65
CA GLY A 19 1.39 -14.03 3.08
C GLY A 19 0.42 -12.89 3.44
N ALA A 20 -0.27 -12.34 2.44
CA ALA A 20 -1.29 -11.30 2.60
C ALA A 20 -2.57 -11.84 3.25
N ASP A 21 -2.52 -12.09 4.55
CA ASP A 21 -3.73 -11.87 5.36
C ASP A 21 -3.67 -10.39 5.76
N ASP A 22 -4.43 -9.50 5.10
CA ASP A 22 -4.56 -8.08 5.47
C ASP A 22 -5.24 -7.89 6.87
N GLY A 23 -5.35 -8.96 7.65
CA GLY A 23 -5.82 -8.96 9.02
C GLY A 23 -5.11 -7.93 9.92
N PRO A 24 -5.81 -7.43 10.94
CA PRO A 24 -5.35 -6.29 11.77
C PRO A 24 -4.05 -6.55 12.56
N VAL A 25 -3.65 -7.82 12.68
CA VAL A 25 -2.45 -8.26 13.41
C VAL A 25 -1.24 -8.47 12.52
N THR A 26 -1.42 -8.37 11.22
CA THR A 26 -0.39 -8.63 10.23
C THR A 26 0.62 -7.48 10.17
N ARG A 27 1.91 -7.80 10.02
CA ARG A 27 3.00 -6.80 10.00
C ARG A 27 3.92 -7.05 8.81
N VAL A 28 4.42 -5.96 8.21
CA VAL A 28 5.56 -6.04 7.29
C VAL A 28 6.82 -6.24 8.09
N SER A 29 7.59 -7.27 7.75
CA SER A 29 8.91 -7.50 8.32
C SER A 29 9.92 -7.74 7.22
N GLU A 30 11.12 -7.19 7.40
CA GLU A 30 12.30 -7.45 6.57
C GLU A 30 13.14 -8.60 7.15
N ASP A 31 12.76 -9.13 8.33
CA ASP A 31 13.46 -10.24 8.97
C ASP A 31 13.10 -11.56 8.26
N PRO A 32 14.05 -12.20 7.54
CA PRO A 32 13.82 -13.46 6.82
C PRO A 32 13.39 -14.59 7.75
N LEU A 33 13.71 -14.52 9.05
CA LEU A 33 13.32 -15.53 10.04
C LEU A 33 11.87 -15.38 10.50
N GLN A 34 11.24 -14.24 10.22
CA GLN A 34 9.84 -13.96 10.54
C GLN A 34 8.90 -14.21 9.36
N ILE A 35 9.45 -14.53 8.17
CA ILE A 35 8.71 -14.75 6.94
C ILE A 35 8.63 -16.25 6.70
N ASP A 36 7.41 -16.81 6.74
CA ASP A 36 7.14 -18.25 6.60
C ASP A 36 6.45 -18.60 5.27
N CYS A 37 6.44 -17.69 4.29
CA CYS A 37 5.85 -17.93 2.97
C CYS A 37 6.71 -18.92 2.14
N PRO A 38 6.22 -20.13 1.81
CA PRO A 38 6.93 -21.10 1.00
C PRO A 38 7.03 -20.70 -0.49
N ASP A 39 6.23 -19.73 -0.95
CA ASP A 39 6.18 -19.25 -2.33
C ASP A 39 7.18 -18.12 -2.64
N CYS A 40 8.01 -17.72 -1.68
CA CYS A 40 8.98 -16.61 -1.81
C CYS A 40 10.42 -17.06 -1.47
N PRO A 41 11.06 -17.89 -2.31
CA PRO A 41 12.41 -18.39 -2.04
C PRO A 41 13.48 -17.29 -2.12
N ASP A 42 13.23 -16.22 -2.88
CA ASP A 42 14.12 -15.08 -3.06
C ASP A 42 13.52 -13.82 -2.42
N LEU A 43 13.95 -13.52 -1.19
CA LEU A 43 13.59 -12.29 -0.48
C LEU A 43 14.31 -11.09 -1.11
N VAL A 44 13.62 -9.95 -1.18
CA VAL A 44 14.18 -8.68 -1.64
C VAL A 44 13.85 -7.57 -0.67
N TRP A 45 14.77 -6.63 -0.49
CA TRP A 45 14.58 -5.51 0.41
C TRP A 45 13.49 -4.55 -0.11
N ILE A 46 12.82 -3.83 0.79
CA ILE A 46 11.77 -2.87 0.41
C ILE A 46 12.30 -1.85 -0.60
N GLU A 47 13.55 -1.43 -0.45
CA GLU A 47 14.26 -0.51 -1.35
C GLU A 47 14.34 -1.05 -2.79
N GLU A 48 14.54 -2.36 -2.95
CA GLU A 48 14.74 -3.04 -4.23
C GLU A 48 13.42 -3.31 -4.97
N LEU A 49 12.29 -3.15 -4.29
CA LEU A 49 10.99 -3.34 -4.92
C LEU A 49 10.70 -2.28 -5.98
N PRO A 50 10.17 -2.69 -7.14
CA PRO A 50 9.69 -1.75 -8.13
C PRO A 50 8.45 -1.01 -7.61
N ASN A 51 8.38 0.28 -7.91
CA ASN A 51 7.17 1.06 -7.69
C ASN A 51 6.10 0.63 -8.70
N ASP A 52 4.89 0.34 -8.22
CA ASP A 52 3.74 0.03 -9.08
C ASP A 52 3.10 1.29 -9.69
N ALA A 53 3.29 2.44 -9.04
CA ALA A 53 2.96 3.78 -9.55
C ALA A 53 3.79 4.83 -8.78
N THR A 54 3.86 6.04 -9.31
CA THR A 54 4.50 7.20 -8.66
C THR A 54 3.53 8.38 -8.58
N ALA A 55 3.82 9.38 -7.75
CA ALA A 55 3.00 10.59 -7.68
C ALA A 55 2.83 11.25 -9.06
N GLY A 56 1.59 11.62 -9.40
CA GLY A 56 1.26 12.16 -10.72
C GLY A 56 1.11 11.14 -11.85
N ASP A 57 1.31 9.84 -11.59
CA ASP A 57 1.01 8.78 -12.56
C ASP A 57 -0.50 8.74 -12.86
N PRO A 58 -0.92 8.76 -14.13
CA PRO A 58 -2.33 8.61 -14.50
C PRO A 58 -3.01 7.36 -13.93
N GLN A 59 -2.25 6.29 -13.65
CA GLN A 59 -2.76 5.01 -13.17
C GLN A 59 -2.79 4.89 -11.64
N ILE A 60 -2.39 5.93 -10.89
CA ILE A 60 -2.26 5.84 -9.43
C ILE A 60 -3.57 5.45 -8.73
N ILE A 61 -4.72 5.87 -9.26
CA ILE A 61 -6.04 5.52 -8.68
C ILE A 61 -6.39 4.06 -8.94
N GLU A 62 -6.12 3.55 -10.13
CA GLU A 62 -6.29 2.16 -10.50
C GLU A 62 -5.41 1.26 -9.63
N VAL A 63 -4.14 1.63 -9.45
CA VAL A 63 -3.23 0.93 -8.54
C VAL A 63 -3.78 0.93 -7.12
N LEU A 64 -4.22 2.08 -6.59
CA LEU A 64 -4.81 2.14 -5.24
C LEU A 64 -6.08 1.29 -5.11
N ARG A 65 -6.91 1.19 -6.15
CA ARG A 65 -8.08 0.30 -6.16
C ARG A 65 -7.72 -1.18 -6.20
N ASP A 66 -6.58 -1.51 -6.78
CA ASP A 66 -6.06 -2.88 -6.73
C ASP A 66 -5.44 -3.20 -5.37
N VAL A 67 -4.81 -2.21 -4.71
CA VAL A 67 -4.31 -2.35 -3.31
C VAL A 67 -5.45 -2.73 -2.37
N THR A 68 -6.63 -2.12 -2.49
CA THR A 68 -7.78 -2.44 -1.60
C THR A 68 -8.34 -3.86 -1.77
N ARG A 69 -7.97 -4.57 -2.85
CA ARG A 69 -8.48 -5.91 -3.16
C ARG A 69 -7.64 -7.05 -2.57
N GLY A 70 -6.60 -6.74 -1.81
CA GLY A 70 -6.04 -7.73 -0.89
C GLY A 70 -4.53 -7.69 -0.68
N HIS A 71 -3.84 -6.58 -0.92
CA HIS A 71 -2.37 -6.60 -0.86
C HIS A 71 -1.72 -5.26 -0.56
N MET A 72 -0.50 -5.34 -0.01
CA MET A 72 0.41 -4.20 0.05
C MET A 72 1.13 -3.98 -1.28
N ARG A 73 1.35 -2.74 -1.68
CA ARG A 73 2.14 -2.37 -2.87
C ARG A 73 3.11 -1.27 -2.56
N LYS A 74 4.24 -1.25 -3.26
CA LYS A 74 5.12 -0.09 -3.24
C LYS A 74 4.59 0.93 -4.24
N VAL A 75 4.12 2.06 -3.73
CA VAL A 75 3.63 3.19 -4.51
C VAL A 75 4.45 4.39 -4.08
N ASP A 76 5.03 5.08 -5.05
CA ASP A 76 5.79 6.32 -4.82
C ASP A 76 6.91 6.14 -3.76
N GLY A 77 7.57 4.98 -3.79
CA GLY A 77 8.65 4.64 -2.86
C GLY A 77 8.20 4.09 -1.50
N VAL A 78 6.90 4.08 -1.21
CA VAL A 78 6.34 3.71 0.11
C VAL A 78 5.47 2.46 0.01
N ILE A 79 5.52 1.60 1.02
CA ILE A 79 4.58 0.48 1.14
C ILE A 79 3.21 1.00 1.57
N VAL A 80 2.20 0.75 0.74
CA VAL A 80 0.81 1.12 0.95
C VAL A 80 -0.01 -0.16 1.12
N ASP A 81 -0.71 -0.27 2.25
CA ASP A 81 -1.64 -1.36 2.54
C ASP A 81 -3.08 -1.04 2.10
N GLY A 82 -3.95 -2.06 2.11
CA GLY A 82 -5.36 -1.94 1.76
C GLY A 82 -6.11 -0.85 2.55
N THR A 83 -5.78 -0.69 3.84
CA THR A 83 -6.41 0.29 4.73
C THR A 83 -6.05 1.71 4.33
N THR A 84 -4.77 1.97 4.08
CA THR A 84 -4.24 3.27 3.65
C THR A 84 -4.76 3.63 2.27
N ALA A 85 -4.78 2.67 1.34
CA ALA A 85 -5.36 2.90 0.02
C ALA A 85 -6.86 3.23 0.11
N ALA A 86 -7.62 2.50 0.94
CA ALA A 86 -9.05 2.78 1.16
C ALA A 86 -9.27 4.18 1.75
N ALA A 87 -8.42 4.61 2.70
CA ALA A 87 -8.49 5.95 3.26
C ALA A 87 -8.26 7.03 2.19
N ILE A 88 -7.23 6.87 1.36
CA ILE A 88 -6.92 7.80 0.26
C ILE A 88 -8.08 7.85 -0.75
N LEU A 89 -8.59 6.70 -1.17
CA LEU A 89 -9.70 6.60 -2.14
C LEU A 89 -10.99 7.23 -1.61
N THR A 90 -11.32 7.03 -0.34
CA THR A 90 -12.49 7.63 0.30
C THR A 90 -12.46 9.15 0.18
N VAL A 91 -11.30 9.77 0.42
CA VAL A 91 -11.12 11.21 0.31
C VAL A 91 -11.11 11.67 -1.15
N TYR A 92 -10.46 10.92 -2.04
CA TYR A 92 -10.44 11.21 -3.48
C TYR A 92 -11.86 11.22 -4.09
N ASP A 93 -12.69 10.24 -3.75
CA ASP A 93 -14.00 10.06 -4.35
C ASP A 93 -14.99 11.18 -3.98
N VAL A 94 -14.82 11.84 -2.83
CA VAL A 94 -15.68 12.97 -2.42
C VAL A 94 -15.19 14.33 -2.93
N MET A 95 -13.98 14.43 -3.48
CA MET A 95 -13.40 15.69 -3.95
C MET A 95 -13.98 16.15 -5.31
N LYS A 96 -14.03 17.48 -5.52
CA LYS A 96 -14.34 18.08 -6.83
C LYS A 96 -13.14 17.96 -7.79
N PRO A 97 -13.34 17.94 -9.13
CA PRO A 97 -12.26 17.70 -10.09
C PRO A 97 -11.01 18.59 -9.93
N PRO A 98 -11.11 19.92 -9.71
CA PRO A 98 -9.92 20.76 -9.49
C PRO A 98 -9.16 20.42 -8.20
N THR A 99 -9.87 19.90 -7.18
CA THR A 99 -9.27 19.49 -5.91
C THR A 99 -8.65 18.10 -6.02
N ARG A 100 -9.29 17.18 -6.75
CA ARG A 100 -8.74 15.86 -7.09
C ARG A 100 -7.39 15.99 -7.78
N ALA A 101 -7.29 16.86 -8.78
CA ALA A 101 -6.02 17.09 -9.50
C ALA A 101 -4.90 17.56 -8.55
N LYS A 102 -5.20 18.47 -7.61
CA LYS A 102 -4.24 18.92 -6.60
C LYS A 102 -3.88 17.81 -5.62
N PHE A 103 -4.84 16.96 -5.25
CA PHE A 103 -4.62 15.84 -4.34
C PHE A 103 -3.75 14.75 -4.97
N LEU A 104 -3.96 14.42 -6.25
CA LEU A 104 -3.15 13.46 -7.00
C LEU A 104 -1.73 13.95 -7.31
N ALA A 105 -1.48 15.26 -7.22
CA ALA A 105 -0.15 15.83 -7.37
C ALA A 105 0.68 15.79 -6.07
N LEU A 106 0.11 15.26 -4.99
CA LEU A 106 0.84 15.04 -3.74
C LEU A 106 1.56 13.69 -3.79
N ASP A 107 2.73 13.64 -3.17
CA ASP A 107 3.40 12.39 -2.80
C ASP A 107 2.47 11.50 -1.97
N ILE A 108 2.63 10.17 -2.06
CA ILE A 108 1.66 9.23 -1.49
C ILE A 108 1.54 9.36 0.05
N ASP A 109 2.63 9.69 0.72
CA ASP A 109 2.70 9.90 2.17
C ASP A 109 1.86 11.13 2.61
N LYS A 110 1.86 12.19 1.78
CA LYS A 110 1.05 13.39 1.96
C LYS A 110 -0.42 13.10 1.67
N MET A 111 -0.73 12.31 0.65
CA MET A 111 -2.10 11.85 0.38
C MET A 111 -2.65 11.08 1.58
N ALA A 112 -1.88 10.13 2.12
CA ALA A 112 -2.23 9.37 3.31
C ALA A 112 -2.42 10.27 4.53
N THR A 113 -1.50 11.22 4.74
CA THR A 113 -1.59 12.17 5.86
C THR A 113 -2.87 13.01 5.79
N VAL A 114 -3.22 13.53 4.63
CA VAL A 114 -4.46 14.28 4.41
C VAL A 114 -5.67 13.38 4.64
N ALA A 115 -5.65 12.16 4.08
CA ALA A 115 -6.74 11.20 4.25
C ALA A 115 -7.02 10.92 5.74
N TRP A 116 -5.99 10.58 6.51
CA TRP A 116 -6.12 10.31 7.93
C TRP A 116 -6.46 11.54 8.78
N ARG A 117 -6.16 12.75 8.32
CA ARG A 117 -6.61 13.98 8.99
C ARG A 117 -8.10 14.24 8.77
N LEU A 118 -8.61 13.94 7.59
CA LEU A 118 -10.02 14.15 7.23
C LEU A 118 -10.94 13.05 7.76
N LEU A 119 -10.44 11.81 7.84
CA LEU A 119 -11.21 10.67 8.34
C LEU A 119 -11.18 10.52 9.87
N ARG A 120 -10.27 11.22 10.55
CA ARG A 120 -10.22 11.20 12.00
C ARG A 120 -11.47 11.88 12.57
N PRO A 121 -12.22 11.22 13.47
CA PRO A 121 -13.26 11.91 14.22
C PRO A 121 -12.61 13.04 15.03
N HIS A 122 -13.18 14.24 14.94
CA HIS A 122 -12.86 15.32 15.87
C HIS A 122 -13.38 14.90 17.26
N MET A 123 -12.51 14.27 18.05
CA MET A 123 -12.72 14.12 19.50
C MET A 123 -12.35 15.42 20.20
#